data_AF-A0A2M8GJ82-F1
#
_entry.id   AF-A0A2M8GJ82-F1
#
_cell.length_a   1.000
_cell.length_b   1.000
_cell.length_c   1.000
_cell.angle_alpha   90.00
_cell.angle_beta   90.00
_cell.angle_gamma   90.00
#
_symmetry.space_group_name_H-M   'P 1'
#
loop_
_entity.id
_entity.type
_entity.pdbx_description
1 polymer ?
#
loop_
_entity_poly.entity_id
_entity_poly.type
_entity_poly.pdbx_seq_one_letter_code
_entity_poly.pdbx_strand_id
1 'polypeptide(L)'
;GKTIETTNNHPYLVLNNPPQKLSLSTTFTVDQSNRLEDLNHDSIISLVSQNQSFIAKIDKNQKQILRQEANRLSKPQQFWPEILATTIIGLIQSQNINVIDLTIDQEYVGHDRFLIEKIKTSIPLINIHIKNIGHHSLAHHSAYYFSTNKKSSISGLDKKQKEIVTNSILKGFLASELLHQEWLPGSASPHYLLSDNNSSTSWTKVKFLHKGMIIATADGWEKINTLY
;
A
#
# COMPACT_ATOMS: atom_id res chain seq x y z
N GLY A 1 1.18 20.79 -15.09
CA GLY A 1 2.15 19.71 -14.84
C GLY A 1 3.44 20.32 -14.33
N LYS A 2 4.27 19.54 -13.63
CA LYS A 2 5.60 20.00 -13.20
C LYS A 2 6.56 20.03 -14.40
N THR A 3 7.50 20.96 -14.39
CA THR A 3 8.52 21.12 -15.43
C THR A 3 9.89 21.19 -14.76
N ILE A 4 10.89 20.55 -15.36
CA ILE A 4 12.26 20.54 -14.85
C ILE A 4 13.18 20.94 -16.00
N GLU A 5 14.02 21.95 -15.77
CA GLU A 5 15.10 22.34 -16.67
C GLU A 5 16.41 21.68 -16.18
N THR A 6 17.12 21.02 -17.08
CA THR A 6 18.29 20.20 -16.73
C THR A 6 19.24 20.03 -17.92
N THR A 7 20.40 19.43 -17.69
CA THR A 7 21.40 19.20 -18.74
C THR A 7 21.27 17.79 -19.33
N ASN A 8 21.68 17.63 -20.59
CA ASN A 8 21.67 16.34 -21.31
C ASN A 8 22.38 15.18 -20.58
N ASN A 9 23.32 15.50 -19.69
CA ASN A 9 24.11 14.51 -18.96
C ASN A 9 23.56 14.18 -17.57
N HIS A 10 22.57 14.93 -17.07
CA HIS A 10 22.01 14.70 -15.74
C HIS A 10 21.32 13.32 -15.70
N PRO A 11 21.58 12.48 -14.69
CA PRO A 11 20.95 11.18 -14.56
C PRO A 11 19.60 11.29 -13.82
N TYR A 12 18.57 10.63 -14.35
CA TYR A 12 17.32 10.36 -13.64
C TYR A 12 17.20 8.86 -13.38
N LEU A 13 16.65 8.51 -12.22
CA LEU A 13 16.27 7.13 -11.94
C LEU A 13 15.00 6.82 -12.72
N VAL A 14 15.06 5.82 -13.60
CA VAL A 14 13.98 5.38 -14.49
C VAL A 14 13.47 4.02 -14.04
N LEU A 15 12.15 3.84 -14.12
CA LEU A 15 11.48 2.55 -13.97
C LEU A 15 11.47 1.83 -15.33
N ASN A 16 12.32 0.81 -15.51
CA ASN A 16 12.52 0.16 -16.82
C ASN A 16 11.36 -0.76 -17.20
N ASN A 17 10.87 -1.50 -16.20
CA ASN A 17 9.73 -2.39 -16.34
C ASN A 17 8.62 -1.87 -15.43
N PRO A 18 7.94 -0.77 -15.79
CA PRO A 18 6.73 -0.41 -15.08
C PRO A 18 5.78 -1.61 -15.17
N PRO A 19 5.04 -1.97 -14.10
CA PRO A 19 4.11 -3.09 -14.14
C PRO A 19 3.23 -2.90 -15.38
N GLN A 20 3.33 -3.85 -16.33
CA GLN A 20 2.67 -3.72 -17.62
C GLN A 20 1.19 -3.45 -17.37
N LYS A 21 0.61 -2.58 -18.20
CA LYS A 21 -0.83 -2.35 -18.27
C LYS A 21 -1.48 -3.63 -18.80
N LEU A 22 -1.62 -4.61 -17.93
CA LEU A 22 -2.24 -5.91 -18.22
C LEU A 22 -3.75 -5.70 -18.30
N SER A 23 -4.32 -6.28 -19.35
CA SER A 23 -5.66 -6.00 -19.91
C SER A 23 -6.84 -6.51 -19.08
N LEU A 24 -6.73 -6.54 -17.76
CA LEU A 24 -7.83 -6.77 -16.82
C LEU A 24 -7.68 -5.72 -15.72
N SER A 25 -8.59 -4.74 -15.65
CA SER A 25 -8.66 -3.89 -14.45
C SER A 25 -9.06 -4.79 -13.28
N THR A 26 -8.08 -5.17 -12.46
CA THR A 26 -8.34 -5.87 -11.21
C THR A 26 -8.72 -4.81 -10.18
N THR A 27 -10.01 -4.57 -10.07
CA THR A 27 -10.58 -3.73 -9.02
C THR A 27 -10.63 -4.53 -7.72
N PHE A 28 -10.02 -3.99 -6.67
CA PHE A 28 -10.08 -4.56 -5.34
C PHE A 28 -10.73 -3.60 -4.35
N THR A 29 -11.32 -4.19 -3.33
CA THR A 29 -11.97 -3.54 -2.21
C THR A 29 -11.28 -3.97 -0.93
N VAL A 30 -10.94 -3.02 -0.07
CA VAL A 30 -10.33 -3.25 1.24
C VAL A 30 -11.31 -2.89 2.32
N ASP A 31 -11.46 -3.80 3.28
CA ASP A 31 -12.28 -3.63 4.48
C ASP A 31 -11.58 -4.30 5.67
N GLN A 32 -11.87 -3.80 6.87
CA GLN A 32 -11.25 -4.21 8.11
C GLN A 32 -12.32 -4.66 9.12
N SER A 33 -12.10 -5.81 9.75
CA SER A 33 -12.85 -6.22 10.94
C SER A 33 -12.03 -5.97 12.20
N ASN A 34 -12.66 -5.32 13.17
CA ASN A 34 -12.07 -4.80 14.42
C ASN A 34 -10.95 -3.78 14.16
N ARG A 35 -11.04 -2.64 14.85
CA ARG A 35 -10.08 -1.54 14.75
C ARG A 35 -8.66 -1.93 15.17
N LEU A 36 -7.63 -1.44 14.49
CA LEU A 36 -6.22 -1.78 14.78
C LEU A 36 -5.78 -1.28 16.16
N GLU A 37 -6.41 -0.22 16.65
CA GLU A 37 -6.23 0.32 17.98
C GLU A 37 -6.98 -0.48 19.07
N ASP A 38 -7.94 -1.35 18.72
CA ASP A 38 -8.61 -2.23 19.69
C ASP A 38 -7.73 -3.42 20.05
N LEU A 39 -6.89 -3.25 21.07
CA LEU A 39 -5.88 -4.23 21.47
C LEU A 39 -6.46 -5.51 22.07
N ASN A 40 -7.76 -5.57 22.34
CA ASN A 40 -8.39 -6.74 22.95
C ASN A 40 -8.74 -7.82 21.93
N HIS A 41 -8.92 -7.43 20.67
CA HIS A 41 -9.35 -8.30 19.58
C HIS A 41 -8.32 -8.33 18.45
N ASP A 42 -8.26 -9.47 17.77
CA ASP A 42 -7.52 -9.59 16.51
C ASP A 42 -8.18 -8.68 15.46
N SER A 43 -7.36 -8.05 14.62
CA SER A 43 -7.84 -7.30 13.45
C SER A 43 -7.65 -8.12 12.19
N ILE A 44 -8.66 -8.09 11.31
CA ILE A 44 -8.63 -8.76 10.02
C ILE A 44 -8.73 -7.70 8.94
N ILE A 45 -7.74 -7.63 8.05
CA ILE A 45 -7.76 -6.77 6.88
C ILE A 45 -7.98 -7.67 5.67
N SER A 46 -9.01 -7.38 4.91
CA SER A 46 -9.38 -8.15 3.71
C SER A 46 -9.13 -7.32 2.46
N LEU A 47 -8.68 -7.98 1.40
CA LEU A 47 -8.50 -7.42 0.06
C LEU A 47 -9.26 -8.32 -0.92
N VAL A 48 -10.35 -7.82 -1.47
CA VAL A 48 -11.34 -8.63 -2.20
C VAL A 48 -11.64 -8.05 -3.57
N SER A 49 -11.62 -8.89 -4.60
CA SER A 49 -12.15 -8.62 -5.93
C SER A 49 -13.33 -9.55 -6.22
N GLN A 50 -13.88 -9.51 -7.44
CA GLN A 50 -14.98 -10.40 -7.82
C GLN A 50 -14.62 -11.89 -7.69
N ASN A 51 -13.36 -12.26 -7.97
CA ASN A 51 -12.95 -13.67 -8.10
C ASN A 51 -11.85 -14.08 -7.09
N GLN A 52 -11.29 -13.13 -6.34
CA GLN A 52 -10.16 -13.37 -5.43
C GLN A 52 -10.38 -12.68 -4.09
N SER A 53 -9.92 -13.32 -3.02
CA SER A 53 -9.90 -12.73 -1.68
C SER A 53 -8.60 -13.08 -0.98
N PHE A 54 -7.95 -12.06 -0.46
CA PHE A 54 -6.73 -12.15 0.36
C PHE A 54 -7.00 -11.52 1.71
N ILE A 55 -6.35 -12.03 2.74
CA ILE A 55 -6.62 -11.65 4.12
C ILE A 55 -5.32 -11.58 4.88
N ALA A 56 -5.15 -10.52 5.67
CA ALA A 56 -4.15 -10.40 6.70
C ALA A 56 -4.83 -10.42 8.07
N LYS A 57 -4.22 -11.14 9.02
CA LYS A 57 -4.62 -11.11 10.42
C LYS A 57 -3.52 -10.49 11.25
N ILE A 58 -3.88 -9.52 12.08
CA ILE A 58 -3.01 -8.92 13.08
C ILE A 58 -3.53 -9.32 14.45
N ASP A 59 -2.81 -10.24 15.09
CA ASP A 59 -3.20 -10.78 16.40
C ASP A 59 -3.10 -9.72 17.49
N LYS A 60 -3.95 -9.83 18.52
CA LYS A 60 -3.92 -8.95 19.70
C LYS A 60 -2.53 -8.79 20.32
N ASN A 61 -1.75 -9.88 20.37
CA ASN A 61 -0.38 -9.86 20.89
C ASN A 61 0.55 -8.98 20.03
N GLN A 62 0.37 -9.02 18.70
CA GLN A 62 1.13 -8.18 17.78
C GLN A 62 0.72 -6.71 17.92
N LYS A 63 -0.58 -6.43 18.10
CA LYS A 63 -1.09 -5.06 18.32
C LYS A 63 -0.50 -4.45 19.60
N GLN A 64 -0.27 -5.25 20.64
CA GLN A 64 0.41 -4.78 21.86
C GLN A 64 1.87 -4.40 21.60
N ILE A 65 2.61 -5.22 20.84
CA ILE A 65 4.00 -4.91 20.45
C ILE A 65 4.03 -3.62 19.61
N LEU A 66 3.17 -3.52 18.61
CA LEU A 66 3.05 -2.34 17.75
C LEU A 66 2.72 -1.07 18.56
N ARG A 67 1.84 -1.16 19.57
CA ARG A 67 1.56 -0.03 20.46
C ARG A 67 2.77 0.42 21.27
N GLN A 68 3.59 -0.51 21.75
CA GLN A 68 4.82 -0.17 22.49
C GLN A 68 5.79 0.62 21.59
N GLU A 69 5.95 0.20 20.33
CA GLU A 69 6.74 0.94 19.35
C GLU A 69 6.14 2.32 19.03
N ALA A 70 4.83 2.41 18.85
CA ALA A 70 4.14 3.68 18.61
C ALA A 70 4.38 4.70 19.74
N ASN A 71 4.33 4.23 20.99
CA ASN A 71 4.60 5.05 22.16
C ASN A 71 6.05 5.53 22.20
N ARG A 72 7.01 4.64 21.88
CA ARG A 72 8.43 4.99 21.79
C ARG A 72 8.69 6.10 20.78
N LEU A 73 7.95 6.10 19.68
CA LEU A 73 8.08 7.06 18.58
C LEU A 73 7.29 8.36 18.80
N SER A 74 6.51 8.48 19.89
CA SER A 74 5.69 9.66 20.21
C SER A 74 4.71 10.10 19.10
N LYS A 75 4.27 9.17 18.23
CA LYS A 75 3.34 9.45 17.12
C LYS A 75 2.11 8.52 17.10
N PRO A 76 1.32 8.44 18.19
CA PRO A 76 0.25 7.45 18.30
C PRO A 76 -0.91 7.66 17.29
N GLN A 77 -1.17 8.89 16.84
CA GLN A 77 -2.31 9.19 15.97
C GLN A 77 -2.11 8.75 14.50
N GLN A 78 -0.88 8.80 14.00
CA GLN A 78 -0.57 8.42 12.60
C GLN A 78 -0.23 6.93 12.46
N PHE A 79 0.08 6.29 13.59
CA PHE A 79 0.61 4.94 13.62
C PHE A 79 -0.37 3.89 13.09
N TRP A 80 -1.62 3.87 13.55
CA TRP A 80 -2.60 2.85 13.12
C TRP A 80 -2.99 2.94 11.64
N PRO A 81 -3.26 4.15 11.08
CA PRO A 81 -3.40 4.30 9.63
C PRO A 81 -2.16 3.82 8.87
N GLU A 82 -0.95 4.04 9.40
CA GLU A 82 0.27 3.55 8.76
C GLU A 82 0.34 2.02 8.73
N ILE A 83 -0.02 1.35 9.83
CA ILE A 83 -0.11 -0.11 9.88
C ILE A 83 -1.12 -0.64 8.85
N LEU A 84 -2.27 0.03 8.70
CA LEU A 84 -3.25 -0.34 7.68
C LEU A 84 -2.64 -0.26 6.27
N ALA A 85 -2.06 0.89 5.90
CA ALA A 85 -1.43 1.09 4.60
C ALA A 85 -0.32 0.06 4.33
N THR A 86 0.58 -0.14 5.29
CA THR A 86 1.66 -1.12 5.22
C THR A 86 1.13 -2.55 5.03
N THR A 87 0.03 -2.91 5.70
CA THR A 87 -0.57 -4.24 5.56
C THR A 87 -1.18 -4.42 4.17
N ILE A 88 -1.85 -3.41 3.63
CA ILE A 88 -2.40 -3.43 2.26
C ILE A 88 -1.27 -3.61 1.24
N ILE A 89 -0.19 -2.83 1.38
CA ILE A 89 1.00 -2.93 0.50
C ILE A 89 1.58 -4.35 0.57
N GLY A 90 1.79 -4.87 1.78
CA GLY A 90 2.31 -6.20 2.01
C GLY A 90 1.43 -7.30 1.39
N LEU A 91 0.10 -7.19 1.50
CA LEU A 91 -0.85 -8.13 0.86
C LEU A 91 -0.77 -8.08 -0.67
N ILE A 92 -0.65 -6.89 -1.28
CA ILE A 92 -0.58 -6.76 -2.74
C ILE A 92 0.74 -7.36 -3.27
N GLN A 93 1.85 -7.04 -2.61
CA GLN A 93 3.18 -7.46 -3.06
C GLN A 93 3.45 -8.96 -2.84
N SER A 94 3.08 -9.50 -1.67
CA SER A 94 3.27 -10.93 -1.34
C SER A 94 2.51 -11.86 -2.29
N GLN A 95 1.32 -11.44 -2.72
CA GLN A 95 0.45 -12.21 -3.61
C GLN A 95 0.78 -12.02 -5.09
N ASN A 96 1.76 -11.15 -5.41
CA ASN A 96 2.16 -10.79 -6.76
C ASN A 96 0.95 -10.42 -7.66
N ILE A 97 -0.03 -9.71 -7.09
CA ILE A 97 -1.25 -9.29 -7.79
C ILE A 97 -1.08 -7.88 -8.33
N ASN A 98 -1.59 -7.64 -9.54
CA ASN A 98 -1.62 -6.30 -10.13
C ASN A 98 -2.96 -5.64 -9.80
N VAL A 99 -2.93 -4.56 -9.00
CA VAL A 99 -4.12 -3.81 -8.60
C VAL A 99 -4.13 -2.48 -9.33
N ILE A 100 -5.15 -2.25 -10.16
CA ILE A 100 -5.31 -1.00 -10.93
C ILE A 100 -6.20 -0.02 -10.17
N ASP A 101 -7.32 -0.51 -9.63
CA ASP A 101 -8.27 0.30 -8.86
C ASP A 101 -8.45 -0.32 -7.46
N LEU A 102 -8.22 0.48 -6.43
CA LEU A 102 -8.33 0.08 -5.03
C LEU A 102 -9.34 0.98 -4.33
N THR A 103 -10.42 0.40 -3.83
CA THR A 103 -11.36 1.11 -2.94
C THR A 103 -11.09 0.68 -1.50
N ILE A 104 -10.88 1.61 -0.59
CA ILE A 104 -10.60 1.34 0.84
C ILE A 104 -11.75 1.90 1.67
N ASP A 105 -12.26 1.10 2.62
CA ASP A 105 -13.28 1.56 3.54
C ASP A 105 -12.77 2.70 4.42
N GLN A 106 -13.61 3.70 4.67
CA GLN A 106 -13.23 4.87 5.43
C GLN A 106 -13.24 4.60 6.93
N GLU A 107 -12.18 3.97 7.43
CA GLU A 107 -12.04 3.64 8.86
C GLU A 107 -11.42 4.78 9.69
N TYR A 108 -10.49 5.53 9.10
CA TYR A 108 -9.69 6.55 9.79
C TYR A 108 -9.97 7.96 9.24
N VAL A 109 -11.04 8.59 9.72
CA VAL A 109 -11.44 9.95 9.31
C VAL A 109 -10.29 10.94 9.48
N GLY A 110 -9.97 11.69 8.43
CA GLY A 110 -8.89 12.68 8.42
C GLY A 110 -7.52 12.14 7.99
N HIS A 111 -7.39 10.82 7.76
CA HIS A 111 -6.14 10.18 7.34
C HIS A 111 -6.13 9.69 5.88
N ASP A 112 -7.21 9.95 5.13
CA ASP A 112 -7.40 9.52 3.74
C ASP A 112 -6.21 9.88 2.84
N ARG A 113 -5.77 11.14 2.89
CA ARG A 113 -4.63 11.63 2.11
C ARG A 113 -3.34 10.88 2.45
N PHE A 114 -3.09 10.68 3.75
CA PHE A 114 -1.91 9.97 4.24
C PHE A 114 -1.87 8.52 3.76
N LEU A 115 -3.00 7.80 3.86
CA LEU A 115 -3.15 6.44 3.36
C LEU A 115 -2.87 6.36 1.85
N ILE A 116 -3.47 7.27 1.07
CA ILE A 116 -3.28 7.33 -0.39
C ILE A 116 -1.82 7.57 -0.74
N GLU A 117 -1.18 8.58 -0.15
CA GLU A 117 0.22 8.92 -0.42
C GLU A 117 1.14 7.76 -0.06
N LYS A 118 0.93 7.12 1.10
CA LYS A 118 1.73 5.97 1.54
C LYS A 118 1.63 4.77 0.60
N ILE A 119 0.43 4.44 0.10
CA ILE A 119 0.25 3.31 -0.81
C ILE A 119 0.80 3.63 -2.20
N LYS A 120 0.56 4.84 -2.73
CA LYS A 120 1.07 5.27 -4.03
C LYS A 120 2.60 5.36 -4.09
N THR A 121 3.21 5.69 -2.96
CA THR A 121 4.67 5.64 -2.77
C THR A 121 5.21 4.25 -3.14
N SER A 122 4.56 3.17 -2.66
CA SER A 122 4.97 1.79 -2.96
C SER A 122 4.40 1.24 -4.27
N ILE A 123 3.23 1.70 -4.72
CA ILE A 123 2.52 1.19 -5.90
C ILE A 123 2.05 2.38 -6.75
N PRO A 124 2.90 2.97 -7.62
CA PRO A 124 2.64 4.30 -8.17
C PRO A 124 1.48 4.40 -9.16
N LEU A 125 1.18 3.30 -9.86
CA LEU A 125 0.18 3.28 -10.92
C LEU A 125 -1.23 2.89 -10.43
N ILE A 126 -1.42 2.75 -9.11
CA ILE A 126 -2.70 2.39 -8.51
C ILE A 126 -3.61 3.62 -8.38
N ASN A 127 -4.87 3.48 -8.81
CA ASN A 127 -5.93 4.41 -8.48
C ASN A 127 -6.50 4.03 -7.11
N ILE A 128 -6.60 4.99 -6.19
CA ILE A 128 -7.09 4.75 -4.84
C ILE A 128 -8.31 5.63 -4.59
N HIS A 129 -9.37 5.02 -4.05
CA HIS A 129 -10.59 5.68 -3.62
C HIS A 129 -10.88 5.34 -2.17
N ILE A 130 -11.05 6.36 -1.33
CA ILE A 130 -11.57 6.18 0.03
C ILE A 130 -13.08 6.42 -0.02
N LYS A 131 -13.87 5.45 0.42
CA LYS A 131 -15.34 5.51 0.41
C LYS A 131 -15.89 4.80 1.64
N ASN A 132 -17.10 5.15 2.07
CA ASN A 132 -17.84 4.33 3.01
C ASN A 132 -18.50 3.18 2.24
N ILE A 133 -17.95 1.98 2.40
CA ILE A 133 -18.27 0.80 1.60
C ILE A 133 -19.50 0.06 2.18
N GLY A 134 -19.75 0.22 3.48
CA GLY A 134 -20.91 -0.32 4.18
C GLY A 134 -20.89 -1.84 4.39
N HIS A 135 -21.76 -2.32 5.28
CA HIS A 135 -21.73 -3.70 5.81
C HIS A 135 -22.15 -4.80 4.81
N HIS A 136 -22.57 -4.44 3.59
CA HIS A 136 -23.03 -5.39 2.56
C HIS A 136 -21.97 -5.72 1.52
N SER A 137 -20.78 -5.14 1.62
CA SER A 137 -19.72 -5.38 0.64
C SER A 137 -19.10 -6.78 0.80
N LEU A 138 -18.56 -7.31 -0.30
CA LEU A 138 -17.84 -8.59 -0.27
C LEU A 138 -16.61 -8.52 0.65
N ALA A 139 -15.95 -7.36 0.73
CA ALA A 139 -14.83 -7.13 1.62
C ALA A 139 -15.26 -7.17 3.09
N HIS A 140 -16.36 -6.49 3.45
CA HIS A 140 -16.93 -6.52 4.80
C HIS A 140 -17.26 -7.95 5.23
N HIS A 141 -17.98 -8.68 4.37
CA HIS A 141 -18.32 -10.07 4.62
C HIS A 141 -17.06 -10.93 4.79
N SER A 142 -16.03 -10.74 3.95
CA SER A 142 -14.77 -11.47 4.08
C SER A 142 -14.10 -11.20 5.42
N ALA A 143 -13.89 -9.93 5.80
CA ALA A 143 -13.27 -9.58 7.06
C ALA A 143 -14.07 -10.08 8.28
N TYR A 144 -15.39 -9.87 8.30
CA TYR A 144 -16.26 -10.24 9.41
C TYR A 144 -16.42 -11.75 9.58
N TYR A 145 -16.61 -12.52 8.49
CA TYR A 145 -16.71 -13.97 8.59
C TYR A 145 -15.41 -14.61 9.08
N PHE A 146 -14.26 -14.09 8.64
CA PHE A 146 -12.97 -14.55 9.14
C PHE A 146 -12.75 -14.18 10.60
N SER A 147 -13.14 -12.97 11.03
CA SER A 147 -13.05 -12.57 12.44
C SER A 147 -13.93 -13.41 13.36
N THR A 148 -15.08 -13.91 12.86
CA THR A 148 -16.06 -14.65 13.67
C THR A 148 -15.92 -16.17 13.56
N ASN A 149 -14.93 -16.69 12.84
CA ASN A 149 -14.75 -18.12 12.53
C ASN A 149 -16.01 -18.80 11.94
N LYS A 150 -16.93 -18.02 11.36
CA LYS A 150 -18.14 -18.54 10.70
C LYS A 150 -17.77 -19.01 9.29
N LYS A 151 -18.28 -20.16 8.85
CA LYS A 151 -18.10 -20.64 7.46
C LYS A 151 -18.70 -19.60 6.52
N SER A 152 -17.87 -18.92 5.72
CA SER A 152 -18.38 -17.96 4.75
C SER A 152 -19.09 -18.70 3.61
N SER A 153 -20.40 -18.49 3.52
CA SER A 153 -21.27 -18.88 2.41
C SER A 153 -21.27 -17.77 1.34
N ILE A 154 -20.10 -17.27 0.97
CA ILE A 154 -19.97 -16.37 -0.18
C ILE A 154 -19.86 -17.28 -1.41
N SER A 155 -20.97 -17.47 -2.11
CA SER A 155 -21.03 -18.20 -3.37
C SER A 155 -20.35 -17.41 -4.48
N GLY A 156 -19.31 -17.98 -5.11
CA GLY A 156 -18.64 -17.41 -6.30
C GLY A 156 -17.15 -17.05 -6.17
N LEU A 157 -16.51 -17.21 -5.00
CA LEU A 157 -15.05 -16.99 -4.87
C LEU A 157 -14.26 -18.27 -5.15
N ASP A 158 -13.67 -18.36 -6.35
CA ASP A 158 -12.98 -19.57 -6.83
C ASP A 158 -11.67 -19.91 -6.09
N LYS A 159 -11.06 -18.95 -5.37
CA LYS A 159 -9.85 -19.20 -4.56
C LYS A 159 -9.83 -18.36 -3.28
N LYS A 160 -9.96 -19.00 -2.12
CA LYS A 160 -9.60 -18.42 -0.81
C LYS A 160 -8.13 -18.72 -0.54
N GLN A 161 -7.23 -17.76 -0.76
CA GLN A 161 -5.84 -17.89 -0.31
C GLN A 161 -5.68 -17.14 1.01
N LYS A 162 -5.28 -17.90 2.04
CA LYS A 162 -5.09 -17.40 3.40
C LYS A 162 -3.61 -17.13 3.61
N GLU A 163 -3.25 -15.88 3.88
CA GLU A 163 -1.91 -15.54 4.34
C GLU A 163 -1.99 -15.07 5.79
N ILE A 164 -1.23 -15.71 6.68
CA ILE A 164 -1.06 -15.22 8.05
C ILE A 164 0.13 -14.26 7.98
N VAL A 165 -0.13 -12.96 7.93
CA VAL A 165 0.93 -11.95 7.94
C VAL A 165 1.63 -12.03 9.29
N THR A 166 2.87 -12.55 9.29
CA THR A 166 3.71 -12.63 10.49
C THR A 166 4.41 -11.30 10.76
N ASN A 167 4.83 -11.09 12.01
CA ASN A 167 5.48 -9.85 12.43
C ASN A 167 6.79 -9.55 11.67
N SER A 168 7.44 -10.55 11.06
CA SER A 168 8.62 -10.35 10.20
C SER A 168 8.29 -9.62 8.89
N ILE A 169 7.09 -9.83 8.34
CA ILE A 169 6.62 -9.12 7.15
C ILE A 169 6.31 -7.67 7.54
N LEU A 170 5.59 -7.45 8.65
CA LEU A 170 5.28 -6.09 9.11
C LEU A 170 6.53 -5.30 9.49
N LYS A 171 7.52 -5.89 10.19
CA LYS A 171 8.80 -5.23 10.51
C LYS A 171 9.58 -4.79 9.27
N GLY A 172 9.61 -5.60 8.21
CA GLY A 172 10.25 -5.22 6.94
C GLY A 172 9.57 -4.03 6.24
N PHE A 173 8.28 -3.78 6.51
CA PHE A 173 7.49 -2.72 5.88
C PHE A 173 7.14 -1.55 6.81
N LEU A 174 7.54 -1.60 8.09
CA LEU A 174 7.42 -0.49 9.01
C LEU A 174 8.43 0.58 8.61
N ALA A 175 7.99 1.57 7.83
CA ALA A 175 8.82 2.74 7.56
C ALA A 175 9.25 3.44 8.85
N SER A 176 8.54 3.26 9.97
CA SER A 176 8.96 3.73 11.28
C SER A 176 10.25 3.08 11.84
N GLU A 177 10.64 1.88 11.40
CA GLU A 177 11.94 1.28 11.69
C GLU A 177 13.04 1.79 10.72
N LEU A 178 12.66 2.20 9.50
CA LEU A 178 13.57 2.80 8.50
C LEU A 178 13.73 4.33 8.66
N LEU A 179 12.85 4.98 9.40
CA LEU A 179 12.87 6.40 9.69
C LEU A 179 13.59 6.63 11.03
N HIS A 180 14.92 6.73 10.97
CA HIS A 180 15.64 7.51 11.96
C HIS A 180 14.98 8.89 12.10
N GLN A 181 14.88 9.37 13.35
CA GLN A 181 14.14 10.57 13.80
C GLN A 181 14.52 11.89 13.11
N GLU A 182 15.51 11.92 12.22
CA GLU A 182 16.01 13.15 11.60
C GLU A 182 15.24 13.56 10.33
N TRP A 183 14.27 12.77 9.85
CA TRP A 183 13.71 12.92 8.50
C TRP A 183 12.18 12.99 8.42
N LEU A 184 11.49 13.80 9.22
CA LEU A 184 10.16 14.37 8.87
C LEU A 184 10.00 15.75 9.56
N PRO A 185 9.58 16.84 8.87
CA PRO A 185 8.56 16.89 7.83
C PRO A 185 9.02 17.53 6.51
N GLY A 186 8.55 17.00 5.37
CA GLY A 186 8.68 17.64 4.06
C GLY A 186 9.54 16.92 3.02
N SER A 187 10.27 15.87 3.39
CA SER A 187 10.99 15.03 2.43
C SER A 187 10.71 13.56 2.70
N ALA A 188 9.85 12.94 1.88
CA ALA A 188 9.81 11.49 1.79
C ALA A 188 11.21 11.03 1.35
N SER A 189 11.90 10.25 2.19
CA SER A 189 13.18 9.67 1.82
C SER A 189 13.00 8.87 0.52
N PRO A 190 13.72 9.18 -0.58
CA PRO A 190 13.52 8.52 -1.89
C PRO A 190 13.84 7.03 -1.89
N HIS A 191 14.35 6.48 -0.78
CA HIS A 191 14.75 5.08 -0.65
C HIS A 191 13.62 4.09 -0.93
N TYR A 192 12.35 4.46 -0.73
CA TYR A 192 11.22 3.61 -1.13
C TYR A 192 11.16 3.35 -2.64
N LEU A 193 11.73 4.23 -3.46
CA LEU A 193 11.80 4.06 -4.91
C LEU A 193 12.73 2.90 -5.29
N LEU A 194 13.60 2.48 -4.38
CA LEU A 194 14.57 1.40 -4.59
C LEU A 194 14.12 0.06 -3.95
N SER A 195 13.02 0.04 -3.18
CA SER A 195 12.59 -1.12 -2.41
C SER A 195 11.63 -2.07 -3.13
N ASP A 196 11.33 -1.85 -4.41
CA ASP A 196 10.35 -2.63 -5.14
C ASP A 196 11.00 -3.87 -5.81
N ASN A 197 10.76 -5.06 -5.26
CA ASN A 197 11.43 -6.31 -5.68
C ASN A 197 11.05 -6.77 -7.11
N ASN A 198 10.00 -6.20 -7.71
CA ASN A 198 9.50 -6.60 -9.04
C ASN A 198 9.78 -5.58 -10.15
N SER A 199 10.28 -4.40 -9.80
CA SER A 199 10.49 -3.31 -10.76
C SER A 199 11.98 -3.04 -10.93
N SER A 200 12.53 -3.27 -12.13
CA SER A 200 13.93 -2.93 -12.40
C SER A 200 14.10 -1.43 -12.61
N THR A 201 14.97 -0.79 -11.82
CA THR A 201 15.32 0.62 -11.97
C THR A 201 16.68 0.80 -12.62
N SER A 202 16.87 1.84 -13.43
CA SER A 202 18.19 2.22 -13.93
C SER A 202 18.41 3.73 -13.93
N TRP A 203 19.65 4.15 -13.71
CA TRP A 203 20.03 5.55 -13.90
C TRP A 203 20.23 5.83 -15.39
N THR A 204 19.37 6.69 -15.95
CA THR A 204 19.36 7.05 -17.37
C THR A 204 19.60 8.55 -17.52
N LYS A 205 20.51 8.93 -18.43
CA LYS A 205 20.79 10.35 -18.70
C LYS A 205 19.64 11.00 -19.46
N VAL A 206 19.40 12.29 -19.23
CA VAL A 206 18.36 13.10 -19.89
C VAL A 206 18.31 12.90 -21.40
N LYS A 207 19.47 12.87 -22.07
CA LYS A 207 19.54 12.66 -23.53
C LYS A 207 18.95 11.33 -24.03
N PHE A 208 18.76 10.36 -23.14
CA PHE A 208 18.16 9.06 -23.43
C PHE A 208 16.73 8.94 -22.89
N LEU A 209 16.23 9.96 -22.19
CA LEU A 209 14.84 10.00 -21.74
C LEU A 209 13.92 10.33 -22.92
N HIS A 210 12.72 9.76 -22.91
CA HIS A 210 11.69 10.09 -23.89
C HIS A 210 10.31 10.12 -23.24
N LYS A 211 9.37 10.76 -23.93
CA LYS A 211 7.95 10.78 -23.54
C LYS A 211 7.48 9.35 -23.24
N GLY A 212 6.78 9.19 -22.13
CA GLY A 212 6.20 7.93 -21.69
C GLY A 212 7.03 7.15 -20.67
N MET A 213 8.32 7.44 -20.50
CA MET A 213 9.12 6.88 -19.39
C MET A 213 8.61 7.35 -18.04
N ILE A 214 8.86 6.54 -17.01
CA ILE A 214 8.52 6.86 -15.62
C ILE A 214 9.82 7.12 -14.86
N ILE A 215 9.92 8.29 -14.23
CA ILE A 215 11.10 8.77 -13.51
C ILE A 215 10.78 9.04 -12.04
N ALA A 216 11.80 8.92 -11.20
CA ALA A 216 11.74 9.34 -9.80
C ALA A 216 11.68 10.86 -9.67
N THR A 217 10.77 11.36 -8.84
CA THR A 217 10.66 12.77 -8.43
C THR A 217 10.50 12.86 -6.91
N ALA A 218 10.48 14.08 -6.36
CA ALA A 218 10.22 14.32 -4.94
C ALA A 218 8.85 13.77 -4.47
N ASP A 219 7.88 13.67 -5.39
CA ASP A 219 6.53 13.16 -5.14
C ASP A 219 6.37 11.69 -5.57
N GLY A 220 7.47 11.04 -5.94
CA GLY A 220 7.53 9.65 -6.36
C GLY A 220 7.64 9.46 -7.85
N TRP A 221 7.17 8.30 -8.32
CA TRP A 221 7.28 7.89 -9.70
C TRP A 221 6.29 8.64 -10.60
N GLU A 222 6.80 9.50 -11.49
CA GLU A 222 6.00 10.30 -12.41
C GLU A 222 6.31 9.97 -13.87
N LYS A 223 5.27 10.03 -14.72
CA LYS A 223 5.39 9.78 -16.16
C LYS A 223 5.76 11.05 -16.91
N ILE A 224 6.76 10.98 -17.79
CA ILE A 224 7.16 12.09 -18.67
C ILE A 224 6.06 12.31 -19.72
N ASN A 225 5.38 13.45 -19.65
CA ASN A 225 4.32 13.83 -20.58
C ASN A 225 4.84 14.54 -21.83
N THR A 226 5.89 15.35 -21.69
CA THR A 226 6.45 16.18 -22.76
C THR A 226 7.93 16.40 -22.48
N LEU A 227 8.74 16.42 -23.54
CA LEU A 227 10.17 16.69 -23.50
C LEU A 227 10.43 17.72 -24.61
N TYR A 228 11.07 18.83 -24.25
CA TYR A 228 11.33 19.97 -25.12
C TYR A 228 12.80 20.01 -25.53
#